data_AF-A0A6N8ENU8-F1
#
_entry.id   AF-A0A6N8ENU8-F1
#
_cell.length_a   1.000
_cell.length_b   1.000
_cell.length_c   1.000
_cell.angle_alpha   90.00
_cell.angle_beta   90.00
_cell.angle_gamma   90.00
#
_symmetry.space_group_name_H-M   'P 1'
#
loop_
_entity.id
_entity.type
_entity.pdbx_description
1 polymer ?
#
loop_
_entity_poly.entity_id
_entity_poly.type
_entity_poly.pdbx_seq_one_letter_code
_entity_poly.pdbx_strand_id
1 'polypeptide(L)'
;MKKRRSAFPRKSWLLALSLLLVSLALLPAGSAQAADSKWIGQVWSKYETYNKKTVASYDAYMKKTTDTYNAYFKEQNDRLAELERIVLEDQKQWNERLGADLAELEERYGDDRELKQELKEYERDINPNLLSSPMGLYTRAANRNLLSSTLGVYARALNENLLSSYMAEYKKAVNPNNLSSPANSLKKTVSDSYLSSPMNTLMKSSSTNYISSPIYKYSRGKISKTKAQQEYNKLYKKYTEQISKDTAAHKKEIAETAASADRKIQQLYLETASALEKQRNETLQSISDQRKKITGEGLAWEPLLATPAEETQDKIE
;
A
#
# COMPACT_ATOMS: atom_id res chain seq x y z
N MET A 1 68.06 -46.52 -32.29
CA MET A 1 68.23 -45.76 -33.54
C MET A 1 66.92 -45.73 -34.31
N LYS A 2 66.50 -44.52 -34.76
CA LYS A 2 65.57 -44.13 -35.86
C LYS A 2 64.20 -44.88 -35.97
N LYS A 3 63.04 -44.25 -35.62
CA LYS A 3 62.13 -43.38 -36.43
C LYS A 3 61.55 -44.09 -37.68
N ARG A 4 60.24 -44.23 -37.94
CA ARG A 4 59.14 -43.22 -38.13
C ARG A 4 57.78 -43.94 -38.37
N ARG A 5 56.69 -43.50 -37.72
CA ARG A 5 55.48 -42.78 -38.22
C ARG A 5 54.37 -43.54 -39.01
N SER A 6 53.15 -43.45 -38.43
CA SER A 6 51.81 -43.11 -38.99
C SER A 6 51.18 -44.03 -40.05
N ALA A 7 49.86 -44.25 -40.15
CA ALA A 7 48.71 -43.41 -39.80
C ALA A 7 47.41 -44.25 -39.64
N PHE A 8 46.44 -43.74 -38.86
CA PHE A 8 45.01 -44.10 -38.96
C PHE A 8 44.38 -43.39 -40.17
N PRO A 9 43.34 -43.94 -40.85
CA PRO A 9 41.97 -43.57 -40.45
C PRO A 9 40.81 -44.57 -40.79
N ARG A 10 39.77 -44.52 -39.94
CA ARG A 10 38.31 -44.44 -40.21
C ARG A 10 37.56 -45.52 -41.04
N LYS A 11 36.42 -45.89 -40.45
CA LYS A 11 35.12 -46.34 -41.03
C LYS A 11 35.07 -47.79 -41.51
N SER A 12 34.17 -48.58 -40.90
CA SER A 12 33.07 -49.31 -41.56
C SER A 12 32.50 -50.38 -40.62
N TRP A 13 31.67 -49.99 -39.65
CA TRP A 13 30.73 -50.89 -38.98
C TRP A 13 29.34 -50.55 -39.50
N LEU A 14 29.06 -51.08 -40.70
CA LEU A 14 27.74 -51.18 -41.32
C LEU A 14 27.60 -52.65 -41.66
N LEU A 15 26.90 -53.41 -40.83
CA LEU A 15 26.24 -54.70 -41.13
C LEU A 15 25.78 -55.33 -39.80
N ALA A 16 24.76 -54.72 -39.19
CA ALA A 16 23.92 -55.36 -38.17
C ALA A 16 22.54 -54.68 -38.19
N LEU A 17 21.93 -54.65 -39.38
CA LEU A 17 20.63 -54.02 -39.62
C LEU A 17 19.85 -54.88 -40.61
N SER A 18 19.55 -56.11 -40.21
CA SER A 18 18.59 -56.96 -40.91
C SER A 18 18.29 -58.20 -40.06
N LEU A 19 17.42 -58.04 -39.05
CA LEU A 19 16.51 -59.07 -38.49
C LEU A 19 16.10 -58.69 -37.06
N LEU A 20 15.16 -57.74 -36.93
CA LEU A 20 14.16 -57.69 -35.85
C LEU A 20 13.10 -56.63 -36.14
N LEU A 21 12.46 -56.78 -37.30
CA LEU A 21 11.15 -56.24 -37.59
C LEU A 21 10.29 -57.45 -37.99
N VAL A 22 9.71 -58.13 -37.01
CA VAL A 22 8.35 -58.70 -36.99
C VAL A 22 8.10 -59.24 -35.57
N SER A 23 7.62 -58.36 -34.68
CA SER A 23 6.79 -58.73 -33.53
C SER A 23 5.90 -57.52 -33.18
N LEU A 24 5.19 -57.03 -34.20
CA LEU A 24 4.10 -56.09 -34.06
C LEU A 24 2.80 -56.89 -34.03
N ALA A 25 2.32 -57.21 -32.82
CA ALA A 25 1.02 -57.78 -32.40
C ALA A 25 1.31 -58.79 -31.28
N LEU A 26 0.94 -58.63 -30.01
CA LEU A 26 -0.11 -57.87 -29.37
C LEU A 26 0.46 -57.29 -28.06
N LEU A 27 0.64 -55.97 -27.98
CA LEU A 27 0.58 -55.34 -26.66
C LEU A 27 -0.89 -55.44 -26.23
N PRO A 28 -1.20 -55.95 -25.02
CA PRO A 28 -2.57 -56.00 -24.56
C PRO A 28 -3.13 -54.59 -24.65
N ALA A 29 -4.35 -54.43 -25.19
CA ALA A 29 -5.01 -53.13 -25.35
C ALA A 29 -5.01 -52.28 -24.04
N GLY A 30 -4.83 -52.93 -22.89
CA GLY A 30 -4.65 -52.30 -21.59
C GLY A 30 -3.34 -51.50 -21.38
N SER A 31 -2.23 -51.77 -22.09
CA SER A 31 -0.96 -51.06 -21.84
C SER A 31 -0.93 -49.65 -22.45
N ALA A 32 -1.49 -49.48 -23.65
CA ALA A 32 -1.70 -48.17 -24.26
C ALA A 32 -2.75 -47.35 -23.49
N GLN A 33 -3.85 -47.99 -23.09
CA GLN A 33 -4.92 -47.34 -22.31
C GLN A 33 -4.44 -46.91 -20.91
N ALA A 34 -3.57 -47.69 -20.26
CA ALA A 34 -2.94 -47.32 -18.99
C ALA A 34 -1.92 -46.17 -19.15
N ALA A 35 -1.10 -46.17 -20.20
CA ALA A 35 -0.14 -45.10 -20.49
C ALA A 35 -0.82 -43.76 -20.86
N ASP A 36 -2.02 -43.83 -21.44
CA ASP A 36 -2.82 -42.67 -21.82
C ASP A 36 -3.56 -42.08 -20.63
N SER A 37 -4.10 -42.93 -19.76
CA SER A 37 -4.66 -42.54 -18.46
C SER A 37 -3.60 -41.89 -17.56
N LYS A 38 -2.37 -42.42 -17.56
CA LYS A 38 -1.24 -41.85 -16.81
C LYS A 38 -0.89 -40.44 -17.28
N TRP A 39 -0.83 -40.19 -18.58
CA TRP A 39 -0.52 -38.85 -19.10
C TRP A 39 -1.62 -37.83 -18.79
N ILE A 40 -2.89 -38.22 -18.94
CA ILE A 40 -4.04 -37.37 -18.57
C ILE A 40 -3.97 -37.00 -17.08
N GLY A 41 -3.69 -37.98 -16.21
CA GLY A 41 -3.50 -37.74 -14.77
C GLY A 41 -2.33 -36.80 -14.47
N GLN A 42 -1.21 -36.93 -15.18
CA GLN A 42 -0.07 -36.02 -15.05
C GLN A 42 -0.41 -34.57 -15.44
N VAL A 43 -1.21 -34.38 -16.49
CA VAL A 43 -1.66 -33.04 -16.90
C VAL A 43 -2.50 -32.39 -15.80
N TRP A 44 -3.48 -33.12 -15.27
CA TRP A 44 -4.33 -32.63 -14.19
C TRP A 44 -3.53 -32.33 -12.91
N SER A 45 -2.67 -33.25 -12.50
CA SER A 45 -1.79 -33.08 -11.33
C SER A 45 -0.85 -31.87 -11.48
N LYS A 46 -0.35 -31.61 -12.68
CA LYS A 46 0.47 -30.42 -12.98
C LYS A 46 -0.34 -29.13 -12.79
N TYR A 47 -1.58 -29.09 -13.26
CA TYR A 47 -2.49 -27.97 -13.01
C TYR A 47 -2.76 -27.78 -11.51
N GLU A 48 -3.17 -28.83 -10.80
CA GLU A 48 -3.49 -28.76 -9.37
C GLU A 48 -2.32 -28.24 -8.55
N THR A 49 -1.11 -28.73 -8.84
CA THR A 49 0.12 -28.27 -8.19
C THR A 49 0.36 -26.79 -8.42
N TYR A 50 0.19 -26.33 -9.66
CA TYR A 50 0.35 -24.91 -10.01
C TYR A 50 -0.72 -24.03 -9.34
N ASN A 51 -1.99 -24.46 -9.37
CA ASN A 51 -3.11 -23.75 -8.73
C ASN A 51 -2.87 -23.62 -7.23
N LYS A 52 -2.59 -24.73 -6.55
CA LYS A 52 -2.30 -24.76 -5.11
C LYS A 52 -1.16 -23.82 -4.73
N LYS A 53 -0.06 -23.84 -5.48
CA LYS A 53 1.08 -22.93 -5.24
C LYS A 53 0.70 -21.47 -5.44
N THR A 54 -0.07 -21.18 -6.49
CA THR A 54 -0.48 -19.81 -6.84
C THR A 54 -1.44 -19.25 -5.81
N VAL A 55 -2.47 -20.00 -5.41
CA VAL A 55 -3.44 -19.63 -4.37
C VAL A 55 -2.74 -19.43 -3.02
N ALA A 56 -1.86 -20.35 -2.60
CA ALA A 56 -1.11 -20.17 -1.36
C ALA A 56 -0.22 -18.90 -1.37
N SER A 57 0.38 -18.58 -2.52
CA SER A 57 1.18 -17.35 -2.68
C SER A 57 0.32 -16.09 -2.66
N TYR A 58 -0.90 -16.17 -3.18
CA TYR A 58 -1.90 -15.10 -3.10
C TYR A 58 -2.36 -14.88 -1.66
N ASP A 59 -2.75 -15.93 -0.95
CA ASP A 59 -3.24 -15.85 0.44
C ASP A 59 -2.17 -15.27 1.36
N ALA A 60 -0.93 -15.75 1.26
CA ALA A 60 0.20 -15.23 2.03
C ALA A 60 0.47 -13.75 1.74
N TYR A 61 0.41 -13.34 0.46
CA TYR A 61 0.58 -11.95 0.08
C TYR A 61 -0.55 -11.08 0.62
N MET A 62 -1.82 -11.48 0.44
CA MET A 62 -2.97 -10.69 0.90
C MET A 62 -3.02 -10.56 2.41
N LYS A 63 -2.66 -11.62 3.15
CA LYS A 63 -2.52 -11.55 4.61
C LYS A 63 -1.48 -10.49 4.99
N LYS A 64 -0.26 -10.58 4.44
CA LYS A 64 0.81 -9.61 4.72
C LYS A 64 0.37 -8.18 4.38
N THR A 65 -0.20 -7.97 3.19
CA THR A 65 -0.65 -6.64 2.74
C THR A 65 -1.72 -6.06 3.64
N THR A 66 -2.68 -6.89 4.10
CA THR A 66 -3.73 -6.45 5.03
C THR A 66 -3.15 -6.11 6.40
N ASP A 67 -2.25 -6.94 6.92
CA ASP A 67 -1.58 -6.70 8.20
C ASP A 67 -0.74 -5.40 8.15
N THR A 68 0.00 -5.18 7.05
CA THR A 68 0.77 -3.95 6.82
C THR A 68 -0.13 -2.72 6.76
N TYR A 69 -1.26 -2.79 6.05
CA TYR A 69 -2.24 -1.69 6.03
C TYR A 69 -2.77 -1.39 7.44
N ASN A 70 -3.18 -2.41 8.21
CA ASN A 70 -3.74 -2.22 9.55
C ASN A 70 -2.72 -1.61 10.52
N ALA A 71 -1.46 -2.08 10.47
CA ALA A 71 -0.38 -1.52 11.29
C ALA A 71 -0.11 -0.06 10.92
N TYR A 72 -0.01 0.25 9.62
CA TYR A 72 0.17 1.61 9.14
C TYR A 72 -0.98 2.52 9.53
N PHE A 73 -2.23 2.08 9.36
CA PHE A 73 -3.42 2.83 9.76
C PHE A 73 -3.40 3.18 11.24
N LYS A 74 -3.06 2.21 12.10
CA LYS A 74 -2.93 2.43 13.53
C LYS A 74 -1.82 3.45 13.83
N GLU A 75 -0.63 3.26 13.27
CA GLU A 75 0.52 4.14 13.48
C GLU A 75 0.18 5.60 13.12
N GLN A 76 -0.46 5.84 11.97
CA GLN A 76 -0.80 7.22 11.57
C GLN A 76 -1.86 7.84 12.47
N ASN A 77 -2.82 7.06 12.98
CA ASN A 77 -3.80 7.56 13.96
C ASN A 77 -3.17 7.83 15.33
N ASP A 78 -2.21 6.99 15.76
CA ASP A 78 -1.46 7.23 16.99
C ASP A 78 -0.63 8.53 16.86
N ARG A 79 0.00 8.77 15.71
CA ARG A 79 0.73 10.02 15.41
C ARG A 79 -0.17 11.25 15.43
N LEU A 80 -1.37 11.16 14.85
CA LEU A 80 -2.38 12.23 14.92
C LEU A 80 -2.77 12.51 16.39
N ALA A 81 -3.04 11.47 17.17
CA ALA A 81 -3.44 11.60 18.57
C ALA A 81 -2.33 12.24 19.41
N GLU A 82 -1.07 11.87 19.16
CA GLU A 82 0.08 12.47 19.86
C GLU A 82 0.28 13.94 19.51
N LEU A 83 0.19 14.30 18.22
CA LEU A 83 0.26 15.70 17.79
C LEU A 83 -0.87 16.54 18.41
N GLU A 84 -2.10 16.00 18.41
CA GLU A 84 -3.25 16.62 19.08
C GLU A 84 -2.99 16.81 20.58
N ARG A 85 -2.50 15.77 21.27
CA ARG A 85 -2.19 15.82 22.70
C ARG A 85 -1.17 16.92 23.02
N ILE A 86 -0.08 17.00 22.26
CA ILE A 86 0.99 18.01 22.48
C ILE A 86 0.41 19.43 22.38
N VAL A 87 -0.37 19.71 21.33
CA VAL A 87 -0.91 21.06 21.09
C VAL A 87 -2.00 21.42 22.10
N LEU A 88 -2.87 20.48 22.47
CA LEU A 88 -3.90 20.74 23.48
C LEU A 88 -3.31 21.00 24.87
N GLU A 89 -2.23 20.29 25.23
CA GLU A 89 -1.53 20.53 26.49
C GLU A 89 -0.84 21.89 26.51
N ASP A 90 -0.19 22.30 25.42
CA ASP A 90 0.40 23.64 25.29
C ASP A 90 -0.68 24.75 25.37
N GLN A 91 -1.83 24.57 24.70
CA GLN A 91 -2.96 25.50 24.80
C GLN A 91 -3.45 25.64 26.24
N LYS A 92 -3.58 24.53 26.96
CA LYS A 92 -3.98 24.54 28.36
C LYS A 92 -2.97 25.32 29.22
N GLN A 93 -1.68 25.04 29.08
CA GLN A 93 -0.62 25.71 29.83
C GLN A 93 -0.60 27.22 29.56
N TRP A 94 -0.75 27.64 28.30
CA TRP A 94 -0.82 29.06 27.96
C TRP A 94 -2.08 29.72 28.46
N ASN A 95 -3.24 29.07 28.38
CA ASN A 95 -4.49 29.63 28.92
C ASN A 95 -4.37 29.88 30.44
N GLU A 96 -3.80 28.94 31.18
CA GLU A 96 -3.56 29.09 32.63
C GLU A 96 -2.56 30.22 32.91
N ARG A 97 -1.42 30.25 32.21
CA ARG A 97 -0.37 31.26 32.38
C ARG A 97 -0.86 32.67 32.06
N LEU A 98 -1.57 32.84 30.94
CA LEU A 98 -2.06 34.13 30.48
C LEU A 98 -3.22 34.65 31.33
N GLY A 99 -4.08 33.75 31.83
CA GLY A 99 -5.13 34.10 32.77
C GLY A 99 -4.56 34.61 34.10
N ALA A 100 -3.50 33.98 34.61
CA ALA A 100 -2.80 34.45 35.79
C ALA A 100 -2.09 35.80 35.56
N ASP A 101 -1.43 35.97 34.42
CA ASP A 101 -0.78 37.24 34.05
C ASP A 101 -1.81 38.38 33.90
N LEU A 102 -2.97 38.13 33.28
CA LEU A 102 -4.06 39.13 33.23
C LEU A 102 -4.51 39.55 34.64
N ALA A 103 -4.74 38.60 35.55
CA ALA A 103 -5.17 38.92 36.90
C ALA A 103 -4.15 39.81 37.65
N GLU A 104 -2.84 39.54 37.47
CA GLU A 104 -1.77 40.37 38.02
C GLU A 104 -1.74 41.78 37.40
N LEU A 105 -1.96 41.87 36.08
CA LEU A 105 -2.03 43.15 35.37
C LEU A 105 -3.24 43.99 35.80
N GLU A 106 -4.41 43.36 36.00
CA GLU A 106 -5.61 44.04 36.49
C GLU A 106 -5.44 44.55 37.92
N GLU A 107 -4.79 43.77 38.80
CA GLU A 107 -4.48 44.20 40.16
C GLU A 107 -3.56 45.43 40.19
N ARG A 108 -2.56 45.49 39.30
CA ARG A 108 -1.58 46.58 39.26
C ARG A 108 -2.04 47.82 38.51
N TYR A 109 -2.73 47.63 37.40
CA TYR A 109 -3.01 48.69 36.42
C TYR A 109 -4.52 48.89 36.16
N GLY A 110 -5.41 48.15 36.81
CA GLY A 110 -6.85 48.18 36.52
C GLY A 110 -7.53 49.54 36.74
N ASP A 111 -7.00 50.35 37.66
CA ASP A 111 -7.47 51.72 37.93
C ASP A 111 -6.82 52.78 37.03
N ASP A 112 -5.79 52.40 36.25
CA ASP A 112 -5.13 53.30 35.32
C ASP A 112 -6.00 53.53 34.08
N ARG A 113 -6.47 54.78 33.93
CA ARG A 113 -7.34 55.18 32.83
C ARG A 113 -6.65 55.12 31.47
N GLU A 114 -5.34 55.31 31.42
CA GLU A 114 -4.56 55.29 30.18
C GLU A 114 -4.34 53.86 29.69
N LEU A 115 -4.18 52.90 30.60
CA LEU A 115 -3.94 51.48 30.27
C LEU A 115 -5.21 50.64 30.14
N LYS A 116 -6.37 51.18 30.52
CA LYS A 116 -7.66 50.46 30.50
C LYS A 116 -8.01 49.84 29.14
N GLN A 117 -7.70 50.52 28.04
CA GLN A 117 -7.97 49.99 26.70
C GLN A 117 -7.02 48.82 26.37
N GLU A 118 -5.75 48.95 26.70
CA GLU A 118 -4.74 47.92 26.43
C GLU A 118 -4.99 46.65 27.27
N LEU A 119 -5.44 46.79 28.52
CA LEU A 119 -5.87 45.66 29.37
C LEU A 119 -7.05 44.89 28.77
N LYS A 120 -8.06 45.59 28.25
CA LYS A 120 -9.21 44.97 27.57
C LYS A 120 -8.81 44.26 26.29
N GLU A 121 -7.90 44.84 25.53
CA GLU A 121 -7.36 44.19 24.33
C GLU A 121 -6.56 42.94 24.69
N TYR A 122 -5.77 42.98 25.77
CA TYR A 122 -5.07 41.81 26.30
C TYR A 122 -6.05 40.70 26.71
N GLU A 123 -7.05 41.02 27.54
CA GLU A 123 -8.12 40.08 27.94
C GLU A 123 -8.81 39.45 26.71
N ARG A 124 -9.15 40.28 25.72
CA ARG A 124 -9.76 39.82 24.47
C ARG A 124 -8.84 38.86 23.72
N ASP A 125 -7.56 39.19 23.64
CA ASP A 125 -6.61 38.46 22.81
C ASP A 125 -6.24 37.09 23.41
N ILE A 126 -6.19 36.98 24.74
CA ILE A 126 -5.92 35.72 25.45
C ILE A 126 -7.15 34.81 25.54
N ASN A 127 -8.35 35.30 25.24
CA ASN A 127 -9.58 34.53 25.40
C ASN A 127 -9.70 33.41 24.34
N PRO A 128 -9.66 32.12 24.71
CA PRO A 128 -9.70 31.01 23.75
C PRO A 128 -11.08 30.82 23.09
N ASN A 129 -12.14 31.39 23.67
CA ASN A 129 -13.51 31.21 23.19
C ASN A 129 -13.92 32.27 22.16
N LEU A 130 -13.14 33.34 22.00
CA LEU A 130 -13.45 34.38 21.03
C LEU A 130 -12.99 33.96 19.63
N LEU A 131 -13.87 34.12 18.63
CA LEU A 131 -13.54 33.67 17.28
C LEU A 131 -12.32 34.43 16.72
N SER A 132 -12.24 35.73 16.88
CA SER A 132 -11.17 36.53 16.28
C SER A 132 -9.95 36.74 17.17
N SER A 133 -9.94 36.23 18.41
CA SER A 133 -8.77 36.40 19.28
C SER A 133 -7.61 35.54 18.78
N PRO A 134 -6.35 35.98 19.00
CA PRO A 134 -5.17 35.15 18.82
C PRO A 134 -5.32 33.76 19.47
N MET A 135 -5.68 33.68 20.76
CA MET A 135 -5.79 32.39 21.43
C MET A 135 -6.94 31.52 20.90
N GLY A 136 -8.04 32.14 20.46
CA GLY A 136 -9.14 31.42 19.83
C GLY A 136 -8.77 30.87 18.45
N LEU A 137 -7.99 31.61 17.66
CA LEU A 137 -7.43 31.12 16.40
C LEU A 137 -6.55 29.89 16.62
N TYR A 138 -5.67 29.94 17.63
CA TYR A 138 -4.83 28.80 18.01
C TYR A 138 -5.66 27.59 18.43
N THR A 139 -6.63 27.79 19.33
CA THR A 139 -7.55 26.75 19.82
C THR A 139 -8.27 26.05 18.65
N ARG A 140 -8.75 26.82 17.67
CA ARG A 140 -9.46 26.23 16.52
C ARG A 140 -8.55 25.52 15.54
N ALA A 141 -7.30 25.96 15.36
CA ALA A 141 -6.34 25.26 14.52
C ALA A 141 -6.09 23.82 14.99
N ALA A 142 -6.15 23.60 16.31
CA ALA A 142 -6.00 22.29 16.94
C ALA A 142 -7.28 21.45 16.99
N ASN A 143 -8.44 21.99 16.60
CA ASN A 143 -9.70 21.26 16.73
C ASN A 143 -9.88 20.25 15.58
N ARG A 144 -9.59 18.96 15.81
CA ARG A 144 -9.76 17.91 14.78
C ARG A 144 -11.16 17.76 14.20
N ASN A 145 -12.20 18.23 14.89
CA ASN A 145 -13.58 18.11 14.44
C ASN A 145 -13.97 19.25 13.48
N LEU A 146 -13.24 20.36 13.46
CA LEU A 146 -13.50 21.49 12.55
C LEU A 146 -13.01 21.17 11.13
N LEU A 147 -13.84 21.46 10.12
CA LEU A 147 -13.55 21.13 8.71
C LEU A 147 -12.28 21.79 8.17
N SER A 148 -12.07 23.05 8.55
CA SER A 148 -11.00 23.90 8.05
C SER A 148 -9.83 24.05 9.01
N SER A 149 -9.85 23.39 10.18
CA SER A 149 -8.71 23.43 11.10
C SER A 149 -7.54 22.63 10.56
N THR A 150 -6.34 23.04 10.95
CA THR A 150 -5.09 22.37 10.61
C THR A 150 -5.13 20.88 11.00
N LEU A 151 -5.47 20.56 12.26
CA LEU A 151 -5.60 19.17 12.69
C LEU A 151 -6.77 18.43 12.05
N GLY A 152 -7.87 19.11 11.74
CA GLY A 152 -9.03 18.50 11.10
C GLY A 152 -8.73 18.05 9.68
N VAL A 153 -8.03 18.86 8.89
CA VAL A 153 -7.61 18.51 7.53
C VAL A 153 -6.77 17.23 7.56
N TYR A 154 -5.79 17.16 8.47
CA TYR A 154 -4.98 15.96 8.64
C TYR A 154 -5.81 14.74 9.08
N ALA A 155 -6.68 14.89 10.08
CA ALA A 155 -7.54 13.81 10.56
C ALA A 155 -8.45 13.23 9.46
N ARG A 156 -8.93 14.07 8.53
CA ARG A 156 -9.76 13.62 7.40
C ARG A 156 -8.96 12.85 6.36
N ALA A 157 -7.73 13.26 6.09
CA ALA A 157 -6.86 12.52 5.18
C ALA A 157 -6.55 11.11 5.69
N LEU A 158 -6.56 10.91 7.01
CA LEU A 158 -6.39 9.61 7.66
C LEU A 158 -7.69 8.80 7.83
N ASN A 159 -8.87 9.40 7.59
CA ASN A 159 -10.13 8.71 7.80
C ASN A 159 -10.40 7.68 6.69
N GLU A 160 -10.26 6.39 7.01
CA GLU A 160 -10.45 5.29 6.06
C GLU A 160 -11.89 5.11 5.53
N ASN A 161 -12.87 5.80 6.09
CA ASN A 161 -14.27 5.76 5.67
C ASN A 161 -14.68 6.99 4.84
N LEU A 162 -13.79 7.98 4.70
CA LEU A 162 -13.99 9.13 3.84
C LEU A 162 -13.43 8.84 2.44
N LEU A 163 -14.29 8.71 1.44
CA LEU A 163 -13.91 8.28 0.08
C LEU A 163 -12.78 9.08 -0.58
N SER A 164 -12.64 10.36 -0.24
CA SER A 164 -11.61 11.26 -0.78
C SER A 164 -10.32 11.29 0.03
N SER A 165 -10.22 10.51 1.11
CA SER A 165 -9.03 10.49 1.96
C SER A 165 -7.92 9.61 1.38
N TYR A 166 -6.68 9.93 1.73
CA TYR A 166 -5.51 9.14 1.33
C TYR A 166 -5.55 7.73 1.93
N MET A 167 -6.06 7.60 3.16
CA MET A 167 -6.20 6.30 3.79
C MET A 167 -7.29 5.44 3.15
N ALA A 168 -8.42 6.03 2.74
CA ALA A 168 -9.47 5.30 2.04
C ALA A 168 -9.01 4.82 0.65
N GLU A 169 -8.19 5.61 -0.05
CA GLU A 169 -7.54 5.20 -1.31
C GLU A 169 -6.68 3.93 -1.08
N TYR A 170 -5.86 3.92 -0.02
CA TYR A 170 -5.04 2.77 0.33
C TYR A 170 -5.90 1.56 0.76
N LYS A 171 -6.88 1.74 1.65
CA LYS A 171 -7.83 0.70 2.06
C LYS A 171 -8.54 0.06 0.87
N LYS A 172 -8.99 0.89 -0.07
CA LYS A 172 -9.64 0.43 -1.30
C LYS A 172 -8.70 -0.46 -2.10
N ALA A 173 -7.44 -0.06 -2.27
CA ALA A 173 -6.48 -0.83 -3.06
C ALA A 173 -6.22 -2.24 -2.48
N VAL A 174 -6.11 -2.35 -1.16
CA VAL A 174 -5.83 -3.63 -0.48
C VAL A 174 -7.07 -4.51 -0.26
N ASN A 175 -8.28 -4.00 -0.48
CA ASN A 175 -9.52 -4.72 -0.20
C ASN A 175 -9.92 -5.64 -1.38
N PRO A 176 -9.87 -6.98 -1.22
CA PRO A 176 -10.22 -7.92 -2.31
C PRO A 176 -11.73 -8.02 -2.59
N ASN A 177 -12.57 -7.37 -1.80
CA ASN A 177 -14.02 -7.33 -1.99
C ASN A 177 -14.49 -6.04 -2.70
N ASN A 178 -13.60 -5.06 -2.89
CA ASN A 178 -13.93 -3.88 -3.68
C ASN A 178 -13.77 -4.22 -5.17
N LEU A 179 -14.85 -4.12 -5.95
CA LEU A 179 -14.87 -4.57 -7.35
C LEU A 179 -13.85 -3.87 -8.26
N SER A 180 -13.47 -2.65 -7.90
CA SER A 180 -12.54 -1.81 -8.66
C SER A 180 -11.11 -1.81 -8.10
N SER A 181 -10.81 -2.63 -7.08
CA SER A 181 -9.48 -2.65 -6.49
C SER A 181 -8.50 -3.57 -7.24
N PRO A 182 -7.20 -3.25 -7.21
CA PRO A 182 -6.16 -4.18 -7.66
C PRO A 182 -6.15 -5.48 -6.86
N ALA A 183 -6.48 -5.48 -5.56
CA ALA A 183 -6.61 -6.71 -4.78
C ALA A 183 -7.73 -7.64 -5.27
N ASN A 184 -8.86 -7.10 -5.71
CA ASN A 184 -9.94 -7.88 -6.32
C ASN A 184 -9.55 -8.39 -7.71
N SER A 185 -8.88 -7.57 -8.53
CA SER A 185 -8.35 -8.01 -9.82
C SER A 185 -7.34 -9.15 -9.65
N LEU A 186 -6.44 -9.05 -8.66
CA LEU A 186 -5.52 -10.12 -8.28
C LEU A 186 -6.26 -11.40 -7.86
N LYS A 187 -7.27 -11.29 -6.99
CA LYS A 187 -8.14 -12.42 -6.58
C LYS A 187 -8.77 -13.13 -7.77
N LYS A 188 -9.30 -12.36 -8.73
CA LYS A 188 -9.91 -12.89 -9.95
C LYS A 188 -8.88 -13.60 -10.83
N THR A 189 -7.70 -13.03 -11.02
CA THR A 189 -6.61 -13.60 -11.83
C THR A 189 -6.22 -15.00 -11.38
N VAL A 190 -6.11 -15.22 -10.07
CA VAL A 190 -5.67 -16.50 -9.48
C VAL A 190 -6.81 -17.49 -9.20
N SER A 191 -8.07 -17.09 -9.37
CA SER A 191 -9.24 -17.92 -9.06
C SER A 191 -9.57 -18.87 -10.20
N ASP A 192 -9.68 -20.17 -9.93
CA ASP A 192 -10.17 -21.16 -10.90
C ASP A 192 -11.70 -21.22 -11.01
N SER A 193 -12.43 -20.50 -10.15
CA SER A 193 -13.90 -20.40 -10.17
C SER A 193 -14.42 -19.16 -10.88
N TYR A 194 -13.58 -18.14 -11.09
CA TYR A 194 -13.97 -16.95 -11.84
C TYR A 194 -13.93 -17.22 -13.35
N LEU A 195 -15.09 -17.17 -14.00
CA LEU A 195 -15.30 -17.70 -15.36
C LEU A 195 -14.34 -17.16 -16.42
N SER A 196 -13.95 -15.89 -16.32
CA SER A 196 -13.07 -15.21 -17.29
C SER A 196 -11.62 -15.11 -16.81
N SER A 197 -11.24 -15.76 -15.71
CA SER A 197 -9.87 -15.71 -15.23
C SER A 197 -8.93 -16.57 -16.10
N PRO A 198 -7.64 -16.21 -16.17
CA PRO A 198 -6.64 -17.07 -16.78
C PRO A 198 -6.47 -18.40 -16.02
N MET A 199 -6.66 -18.44 -14.70
CA MET A 199 -6.61 -19.70 -13.92
C MET A 199 -7.76 -20.65 -14.27
N ASN A 200 -9.00 -20.16 -14.40
CA ASN A 200 -10.14 -20.98 -14.84
C ASN A 200 -9.93 -21.51 -16.26
N THR A 201 -9.35 -20.69 -17.13
CA THR A 201 -9.06 -21.12 -18.51
C THR A 201 -7.96 -22.18 -18.54
N LEU A 202 -6.95 -22.07 -17.68
CA LEU A 202 -5.92 -23.08 -17.49
C LEU A 202 -6.51 -24.40 -16.95
N MET A 203 -7.38 -24.33 -15.95
CA MET A 203 -8.11 -25.48 -15.41
C MET A 203 -8.88 -26.21 -16.51
N LYS A 204 -9.70 -25.49 -17.28
CA LYS A 204 -10.49 -26.05 -18.38
C LYS A 204 -9.61 -26.72 -19.42
N SER A 205 -8.50 -26.09 -19.78
CA SER A 205 -7.53 -26.61 -20.76
C SER A 205 -6.78 -27.86 -20.27
N SER A 206 -6.79 -28.11 -18.95
CA SER A 206 -6.10 -29.25 -18.32
C SER A 206 -7.04 -30.42 -18.02
N SER A 207 -8.33 -30.29 -18.30
CA SER A 207 -9.37 -31.21 -17.86
C SER A 207 -9.97 -32.04 -19.00
N THR A 208 -10.40 -33.26 -18.69
CA THR A 208 -11.18 -34.14 -19.58
C THR A 208 -12.66 -33.78 -19.65
N ASN A 209 -13.14 -32.79 -18.89
CA ASN A 209 -14.57 -32.50 -18.77
C ASN A 209 -15.04 -31.34 -19.66
N TYR A 210 -14.12 -30.65 -20.32
CA TYR A 210 -14.44 -29.47 -21.12
C TYR A 210 -14.18 -29.73 -22.60
N ILE A 211 -15.22 -29.59 -23.43
CA ILE A 211 -15.15 -29.90 -24.87
C ILE A 211 -14.06 -29.11 -25.63
N SER A 212 -13.73 -27.91 -25.15
CA SER A 212 -12.68 -27.06 -25.70
C SER A 212 -11.26 -27.53 -25.35
N SER A 213 -11.11 -28.37 -24.32
CA SER A 213 -9.83 -28.86 -23.82
C SER A 213 -9.12 -29.77 -24.82
N PRO A 214 -7.79 -29.63 -25.02
CA PRO A 214 -7.01 -30.61 -25.77
C PRO A 214 -7.07 -32.01 -25.12
N ILE A 215 -7.22 -32.08 -23.79
CA ILE A 215 -7.27 -33.34 -23.04
C ILE A 215 -8.60 -34.06 -23.29
N TYR A 216 -9.72 -33.31 -23.30
CA TYR A 216 -11.03 -33.84 -23.72
C TYR A 216 -10.96 -34.40 -25.15
N LYS A 217 -10.47 -33.59 -26.11
CA LYS A 217 -10.43 -33.99 -27.52
C LYS A 217 -9.63 -35.27 -27.71
N TYR A 218 -8.47 -35.38 -27.04
CA TYR A 218 -7.66 -36.60 -27.04
C TYR A 218 -8.39 -37.80 -26.42
N SER A 219 -9.00 -37.63 -25.24
CA SER A 219 -9.72 -38.71 -24.56
C SER A 219 -10.90 -39.28 -25.37
N ARG A 220 -11.40 -38.50 -26.34
CA ARG A 220 -12.45 -38.90 -27.29
C ARG A 220 -11.92 -39.34 -28.66
N GLY A 221 -10.61 -39.48 -28.82
CA GLY A 221 -9.97 -39.87 -30.08
C GLY A 221 -10.04 -38.81 -31.18
N LYS A 222 -10.42 -37.56 -30.88
CA LYS A 222 -10.57 -36.49 -31.88
C LYS A 222 -9.22 -35.91 -32.35
N ILE A 223 -8.16 -36.07 -31.56
CA ILE A 223 -6.79 -35.65 -31.89
C ILE A 223 -5.77 -36.68 -31.38
N SER A 224 -4.58 -36.71 -31.99
CA SER A 224 -3.47 -37.56 -31.51
C SER A 224 -2.88 -37.05 -30.19
N LYS A 225 -2.21 -37.94 -29.46
CA LYS A 225 -1.50 -37.61 -28.21
C LYS A 225 -0.48 -36.48 -28.42
N THR A 226 0.31 -36.56 -29.47
CA THR A 226 1.30 -35.53 -29.82
C THR A 226 0.67 -34.16 -30.03
N LYS A 227 -0.47 -34.11 -30.75
CA LYS A 227 -1.20 -32.86 -30.97
C LYS A 227 -1.78 -32.31 -29.66
N ALA A 228 -2.35 -33.17 -28.82
CA ALA A 228 -2.88 -32.79 -27.52
C ALA A 228 -1.78 -32.24 -26.59
N GLN A 229 -0.60 -32.87 -26.57
CA GLN A 229 0.57 -32.39 -25.82
C GLN A 229 1.05 -31.02 -26.31
N GLN A 230 1.13 -30.82 -27.63
CA GLN A 230 1.52 -29.54 -28.21
C GLN A 230 0.51 -28.43 -27.87
N GLU A 231 -0.79 -28.67 -28.05
CA GLU A 231 -1.85 -27.72 -27.72
C GLU A 231 -1.87 -27.40 -26.21
N TYR A 232 -1.79 -28.43 -25.36
CA TYR A 232 -1.73 -28.24 -23.91
C TYR A 232 -0.50 -27.43 -23.48
N ASN A 233 0.70 -27.78 -23.95
CA ASN A 233 1.93 -27.07 -23.56
C ASN A 233 1.88 -25.59 -23.98
N LYS A 234 1.31 -25.29 -25.14
CA LYS A 234 1.08 -23.91 -25.60
C LYS A 234 0.13 -23.15 -24.67
N LEU A 235 -1.02 -23.74 -24.33
CA LEU A 235 -2.01 -23.12 -23.44
C LEU A 235 -1.47 -22.96 -22.01
N TYR A 236 -0.80 -23.99 -21.49
CA TYR A 236 -0.18 -23.98 -20.18
C TYR A 236 0.83 -22.83 -20.08
N LYS A 237 1.78 -22.74 -21.03
CA LYS A 237 2.75 -21.66 -21.07
C LYS A 237 2.06 -20.29 -21.10
N LYS A 238 1.14 -20.09 -22.05
CA LYS A 238 0.40 -18.84 -22.20
C LYS A 238 -0.30 -18.39 -20.91
N TYR A 239 -1.08 -19.27 -20.28
CA TYR A 239 -1.87 -18.87 -19.11
C TYR A 239 -1.02 -18.74 -17.84
N THR A 240 0.03 -19.55 -17.67
CA THR A 240 0.95 -19.35 -16.54
C THR A 240 1.76 -18.06 -16.66
N GLU A 241 2.17 -17.66 -17.88
CA GLU A 241 2.80 -16.37 -18.15
C GLU A 241 1.82 -15.21 -17.89
N GLN A 242 0.57 -15.33 -18.35
CA GLN A 242 -0.49 -14.34 -18.10
C GLN A 242 -0.75 -14.16 -16.60
N ILE A 243 -0.95 -15.26 -15.86
CA ILE A 243 -1.17 -15.23 -14.40
C ILE A 243 0.00 -14.56 -13.70
N SER A 244 1.24 -14.89 -14.08
CA SER A 244 2.44 -14.28 -13.48
C SER A 244 2.51 -12.78 -13.76
N LYS A 245 2.25 -12.36 -15.01
CA LYS A 245 2.28 -10.97 -15.44
C LYS A 245 1.21 -10.14 -14.73
N ASP A 246 -0.03 -10.60 -14.75
CA ASP A 246 -1.16 -9.90 -14.15
C ASP A 246 -1.02 -9.84 -12.63
N THR A 247 -0.53 -10.92 -12.00
CA THR A 247 -0.19 -10.93 -10.57
C THR A 247 0.84 -9.87 -10.24
N ALA A 248 1.93 -9.76 -11.01
CA ALA A 248 2.96 -8.76 -10.78
C ALA A 248 2.41 -7.33 -10.97
N ALA A 249 1.58 -7.11 -11.99
CA ALA A 249 0.95 -5.81 -12.23
C ALA A 249 0.07 -5.37 -11.07
N HIS A 250 -0.85 -6.22 -10.60
CA HIS A 250 -1.74 -5.84 -9.49
C HIS A 250 -0.99 -5.67 -8.16
N LYS A 251 0.05 -6.48 -7.90
CA LYS A 251 0.91 -6.29 -6.73
C LYS A 251 1.66 -4.95 -6.78
N LYS A 252 2.10 -4.56 -7.98
CA LYS A 252 2.72 -3.27 -8.22
C LYS A 252 1.72 -2.13 -7.99
N GLU A 253 0.51 -2.22 -8.55
CA GLU A 253 -0.56 -1.23 -8.33
C GLU A 253 -0.86 -1.03 -6.83
N ILE A 254 -0.98 -2.11 -6.06
CA ILE A 254 -1.15 -2.05 -4.60
C ILE A 254 0.02 -1.30 -3.94
N ALA A 255 1.26 -1.64 -4.29
CA ALA A 255 2.45 -1.03 -3.71
C ALA A 255 2.59 0.45 -4.09
N GLU A 256 2.24 0.82 -5.32
CA GLU A 256 2.26 2.20 -5.78
C GLU A 256 1.19 3.05 -5.09
N THR A 257 -0.02 2.52 -4.90
CA THR A 257 -1.05 3.20 -4.10
C THR A 257 -0.60 3.37 -2.65
N ALA A 258 -0.01 2.33 -2.04
CA ALA A 258 0.53 2.41 -0.68
C ALA A 258 1.60 3.51 -0.56
N ALA A 259 2.58 3.53 -1.46
CA ALA A 259 3.66 4.51 -1.46
C ALA A 259 3.17 5.94 -1.79
N SER A 260 2.11 6.07 -2.59
CA SER A 260 1.46 7.35 -2.87
C SER A 260 0.74 7.88 -1.63
N ALA A 261 -0.06 7.04 -0.98
CA ALA A 261 -0.75 7.40 0.26
C ALA A 261 0.24 7.80 1.35
N ASP A 262 1.33 7.03 1.52
CA ASP A 262 2.36 7.36 2.51
C ASP A 262 3.00 8.71 2.26
N ARG A 263 3.52 8.96 1.05
CA ARG A 263 4.10 10.26 0.71
C ARG A 263 3.16 11.43 1.00
N LYS A 264 1.89 11.32 0.60
CA LYS A 264 0.88 12.36 0.84
C LYS A 264 0.58 12.56 2.33
N ILE A 265 0.53 11.47 3.11
CA ILE A 265 0.30 11.52 4.56
C ILE A 265 1.49 12.12 5.31
N GLN A 266 2.73 11.73 4.95
CA GLN A 266 3.94 12.28 5.56
C GLN A 266 4.08 13.77 5.25
N GLN A 267 3.87 14.16 3.99
CA GLN A 267 3.88 15.56 3.60
C GLN A 267 2.84 16.36 4.39
N LEU A 268 1.59 15.87 4.43
CA LEU A 268 0.53 16.55 5.16
C LEU A 268 0.81 16.64 6.67
N TYR A 269 1.46 15.63 7.26
CA TYR A 269 1.89 15.68 8.66
C TYR A 269 2.89 16.83 8.89
N LEU A 270 3.90 16.97 8.03
CA LEU A 270 4.89 18.05 8.14
C LEU A 270 4.25 19.43 7.96
N GLU A 271 3.38 19.58 6.96
CA GLU A 271 2.60 20.81 6.72
C GLU A 271 1.71 21.15 7.93
N THR A 272 1.08 20.13 8.52
CA THR A 272 0.22 20.28 9.70
C THR A 272 1.04 20.75 10.91
N ALA A 273 2.17 20.10 11.20
CA ALA A 273 3.04 20.49 12.31
C ALA A 273 3.59 21.91 12.14
N SER A 274 4.06 22.25 10.94
CA SER A 274 4.55 23.60 10.62
C SER A 274 3.46 24.66 10.76
N ALA A 275 2.25 24.40 10.24
CA ALA A 275 1.14 25.34 10.34
C ALA A 275 0.66 25.52 11.80
N LEU A 276 0.68 24.47 12.62
CA LEU A 276 0.37 24.57 14.05
C LEU A 276 1.41 25.40 14.80
N GLU A 277 2.69 25.15 14.55
CA GLU A 277 3.80 25.90 15.15
C GLU A 277 3.76 27.38 14.75
N LYS A 278 3.50 27.66 13.47
CA LYS A 278 3.33 29.03 12.97
C LYS A 278 2.15 29.73 13.65
N GLN A 279 0.98 29.08 13.71
CA GLN A 279 -0.20 29.64 14.37
C GLN A 279 0.06 29.93 15.84
N ARG A 280 0.75 29.02 16.54
CA ARG A 280 1.16 29.21 17.94
C ARG A 280 2.06 30.43 18.08
N ASN A 281 3.10 30.55 17.26
CA ASN A 281 4.06 31.65 17.32
C ASN A 281 3.40 33.00 17.02
N GLU A 282 2.54 33.08 16.00
CA GLU A 282 1.76 34.30 15.71
C GLU A 282 0.84 34.68 16.87
N THR A 283 0.24 33.69 17.53
CA THR A 283 -0.63 33.87 18.69
C THR A 283 0.12 34.46 19.88
N LEU A 284 1.22 33.81 20.27
CA LEU A 284 2.03 34.24 21.41
C LEU A 284 2.73 35.57 21.13
N GLN A 285 3.12 35.83 19.89
CA GLN A 285 3.67 37.12 19.48
C GLN A 285 2.65 38.26 19.61
N SER A 286 1.42 38.08 19.10
CA SER A 286 0.36 39.09 19.24
C SER A 286 0.08 39.42 20.70
N ILE A 287 -0.04 38.39 21.54
CA ILE A 287 -0.30 38.54 22.98
C ILE A 287 0.90 39.20 23.68
N SER A 288 2.13 38.80 23.34
CA SER A 288 3.37 39.37 23.87
C SER A 288 3.52 40.86 23.55
N ASP A 289 3.21 41.26 22.31
CA ASP A 289 3.27 42.66 21.90
C ASP A 289 2.20 43.49 22.60
N GLN A 290 1.01 42.91 22.82
CA GLN A 290 -0.02 43.56 23.62
C GLN A 290 0.43 43.75 25.08
N ARG A 291 1.08 42.74 25.68
CA ARG A 291 1.65 42.84 27.02
C ARG A 291 2.73 43.93 27.13
N LYS A 292 3.60 44.07 26.12
CA LYS A 292 4.64 45.11 26.10
C LYS A 292 4.07 46.53 26.15
N LYS A 293 2.91 46.78 25.57
CA LYS A 293 2.26 48.11 25.67
C LYS A 293 1.85 48.45 27.10
N ILE A 294 1.59 47.45 27.94
CA ILE A 294 1.15 47.61 29.33
C ILE A 294 2.36 47.71 30.27
N THR A 295 3.34 46.82 30.11
CA THR A 295 4.44 46.66 31.09
C THR A 295 5.81 47.09 30.58
N GLY A 296 5.96 47.32 29.27
CA GLY A 296 7.26 47.44 28.60
C GLY A 296 7.95 46.10 28.31
N GLU A 297 7.42 44.98 28.83
CA GLU A 297 8.05 43.66 28.74
C GLU A 297 7.12 42.61 28.09
N GLY A 298 7.68 41.83 27.17
CA GLY A 298 6.94 40.78 26.45
C GLY A 298 6.99 39.42 27.13
N LEU A 299 6.34 38.46 26.49
CA LEU A 299 6.45 37.04 26.80
C LEU A 299 7.62 36.40 26.04
N ALA A 300 8.17 35.33 26.60
CA ALA A 300 9.15 34.46 25.96
C ALA A 300 8.64 33.01 25.92
N TRP A 301 8.94 32.32 24.83
CA TRP A 301 8.57 30.92 24.61
C TRP A 301 9.56 30.22 23.68
N GLU A 302 9.69 28.92 23.88
CA GLU A 302 10.47 28.04 23.01
C GLU A 302 9.56 27.40 21.94
N PRO A 303 10.16 26.90 20.83
CA PRO A 303 9.43 26.10 19.84
C PRO A 303 8.75 24.89 20.49
N LEU A 304 7.49 24.62 20.12
CA LEU A 304 6.75 23.47 20.65
C LEU A 304 6.97 22.22 19.82
N LEU A 305 6.80 22.36 18.51
CA LEU A 305 6.90 21.28 17.55
C LEU A 305 8.25 21.33 16.85
N ALA A 306 8.95 20.19 16.81
CA ALA A 306 10.11 20.05 15.95
C ALA A 306 9.66 20.07 14.49
N THR A 307 9.62 21.26 13.88
CA THR A 307 9.66 21.35 12.43
C THR A 307 11.04 20.91 11.97
N PRO A 308 11.17 20.08 10.92
CA PRO A 308 12.45 19.96 10.24
C PRO A 308 12.90 21.39 9.97
N ALA A 309 14.12 21.73 10.38
CA ALA A 309 14.75 22.96 9.92
C ALA A 309 14.52 22.99 8.41
N GLU A 310 14.19 24.17 7.87
CA GLU A 310 14.44 24.41 6.45
C GLU A 310 15.93 24.07 6.25
N GLU A 311 16.21 22.84 5.82
CA GLU A 311 17.50 22.49 5.26
C GLU A 311 17.59 23.40 4.05
N THR A 312 18.29 24.51 4.28
CA THR A 312 18.83 25.41 3.28
C THR A 312 19.14 24.58 2.04
N GLN A 313 18.33 24.77 1.00
CA GLN A 313 18.72 24.49 -0.37
C GLN A 313 19.89 25.41 -0.70
N ASP A 314 21.05 25.09 -0.16
CA ASP A 314 22.29 25.69 -0.54
C ASP A 314 23.30 24.56 -0.69
N LYS A 315 23.81 24.47 -1.93
CA LYS A 315 24.88 23.57 -2.40
C LYS A 315 24.45 22.17 -2.86
N ILE A 316 24.01 22.12 -4.11
CA ILE A 316 24.70 21.27 -5.08
C ILE A 316 25.09 22.17 -6.26
N GLU A 317 26.37 22.51 -6.31
CA GLU A 317 27.09 22.96 -7.51
C GLU A 317 27.07 21.85 -8.59
#